data_AF-A0AAX1J6B0-F1
#
_entry.id   AF-A0AAX1J6B0-F1
#
_cell.length_a   1.000
_cell.length_b   1.000
_cell.length_c   1.000
_cell.angle_alpha   90.00
_cell.angle_beta   90.00
_cell.angle_gamma   90.00
#
_symmetry.space_group_name_H-M   'P 1'
#
loop_
_entity.id
_entity.type
_entity.pdbx_description
1 polymer ?
#
loop_
_entity_poly.entity_id
_entity_poly.type
_entity_poly.pdbx_seq_one_letter_code
_entity_poly.pdbx_strand_id
1 'polypeptide(L)'
;MRPLAFRICAAAVALAALTAACGPKTTDYSSVLAPTTTTTSAAATTTGKAVPLSQYLESVGVAGDPVPPTGLPDLTVSIPTPPGWAPHGDPKAHPNAVMLAKGDNLPAAMLVVFKLRGTFDPAEAIKHANADLPEGFHQLDASNADFNGFPSSMIQGSYDARTGRMHSWNRIVLATGSPPTSQRYMVQLTITSMANEAVKQSDDVEAIIRGFVVAKK
;
A
#
# COMPACT_ATOMS: atom_id res chain seq x y z
N MET A 1 -27.63 76.61 6.48
CA MET A 1 -28.95 76.47 5.83
C MET A 1 -28.83 75.30 4.85
N ARG A 2 -29.25 74.09 5.26
CA ARG A 2 -30.46 73.35 4.81
C ARG A 2 -30.21 72.53 3.51
N PRO A 3 -30.93 71.42 3.27
CA PRO A 3 -30.40 70.04 3.35
C PRO A 3 -30.71 69.21 2.08
N LEU A 4 -30.38 67.90 2.05
CA LEU A 4 -31.11 66.80 1.36
C LEU A 4 -30.34 65.48 1.62
N ALA A 5 -30.81 64.52 2.41
CA ALA A 5 -31.90 63.54 2.24
C ALA A 5 -31.58 62.31 1.35
N PHE A 6 -31.54 61.16 2.05
CA PHE A 6 -31.94 59.79 1.66
C PHE A 6 -31.27 59.07 0.46
N ARG A 7 -30.73 57.88 0.74
CA ARG A 7 -31.26 56.61 0.19
C ARG A 7 -30.76 55.39 0.97
N ILE A 8 -31.72 54.57 1.39
CA ILE A 8 -31.58 53.26 2.03
C ILE A 8 -31.31 52.22 0.93
N CYS A 9 -30.32 51.35 1.13
CA CYS A 9 -30.25 50.05 0.47
C CYS A 9 -29.88 48.99 1.51
N ALA A 10 -30.84 48.13 1.83
CA ALA A 10 -30.64 46.92 2.63
C ALA A 10 -30.01 45.83 1.75
N ALA A 11 -28.94 45.19 2.23
CA ALA A 11 -28.37 44.00 1.62
C ALA A 11 -28.39 42.87 2.65
N ALA A 12 -29.20 41.84 2.38
CA ALA A 12 -29.25 40.60 3.13
C ALA A 12 -27.97 39.81 2.88
N VAL A 13 -27.26 39.40 3.94
CA VAL A 13 -26.12 38.50 3.86
C VAL A 13 -26.58 37.10 4.25
N ALA A 14 -26.49 36.18 3.30
CA ALA A 14 -26.84 34.78 3.45
C ALA A 14 -25.83 34.02 4.32
N LEU A 15 -26.36 33.14 5.17
CA LEU A 15 -25.63 32.24 6.05
C LEU A 15 -25.00 31.09 5.24
N ALA A 16 -23.67 30.99 5.20
CA ALA A 16 -22.97 29.84 4.63
C ALA A 16 -22.64 28.82 5.74
N ALA A 17 -23.26 27.65 5.67
CA ALA A 17 -22.95 26.50 6.52
C ALA A 17 -21.65 25.83 6.04
N LEU A 18 -20.64 25.76 6.91
CA LEU A 18 -19.43 24.98 6.68
C LEU A 18 -19.69 23.54 7.10
N THR A 19 -19.89 22.66 6.12
CA THR A 19 -19.78 21.21 6.32
C THR A 19 -18.31 20.82 6.29
N ALA A 20 -17.76 20.45 7.45
CA ALA A 20 -16.45 19.82 7.51
C ALA A 20 -16.56 18.39 6.95
N ALA A 21 -16.23 18.23 5.67
CA ALA A 21 -16.02 16.93 5.06
C ALA A 21 -14.62 16.42 5.43
N CYS A 22 -14.54 15.34 6.20
CA CYS A 22 -13.33 14.51 6.27
C CYS A 22 -13.12 13.85 4.90
N GLY A 23 -12.34 14.51 4.03
CA GLY A 23 -11.78 13.89 2.84
C GLY A 23 -10.63 12.93 3.19
N PRO A 24 -10.29 11.98 2.31
CA PRO A 24 -9.15 11.10 2.51
C PRO A 24 -7.88 11.93 2.65
N LYS A 25 -7.09 11.61 3.69
CA LYS A 25 -5.82 12.29 4.00
C LYS A 25 -4.88 12.13 2.80
N THR A 26 -4.66 13.20 2.05
CA THR A 26 -3.62 13.24 1.02
C THR A 26 -2.28 13.09 1.72
N THR A 27 -1.56 12.00 1.45
CA THR A 27 -0.22 11.75 1.99
C THR A 27 0.72 12.84 1.49
N ASP A 28 1.41 13.53 2.41
CA ASP A 28 2.36 14.59 2.05
C ASP A 28 3.65 13.97 1.51
N TYR A 29 3.80 14.00 0.19
CA TYR A 29 4.94 13.44 -0.53
C TYR A 29 6.19 14.31 -0.49
N SER A 30 6.17 15.48 0.14
CA SER A 30 7.33 16.40 0.22
C SER A 30 8.55 15.75 0.92
N SER A 31 8.30 14.80 1.82
CA SER A 31 9.33 14.07 2.58
C SER A 31 10.10 13.03 1.76
N VAL A 32 9.61 12.66 0.57
CA VAL A 32 10.23 11.66 -0.31
C VAL A 32 11.50 12.21 -0.98
N LEU A 33 11.58 13.53 -1.14
CA LEU A 33 12.61 14.24 -1.93
C LEU A 33 13.75 14.83 -1.10
N ALA A 34 13.60 14.92 0.23
CA ALA A 34 14.55 15.64 1.06
C ALA A 34 15.82 14.81 1.36
N PRO A 35 17.03 15.32 1.08
CA PRO A 35 18.26 14.75 1.64
C PRO A 35 18.36 15.11 3.13
N THR A 36 18.25 14.13 4.02
CA THR A 36 18.34 14.36 5.47
C THR A 36 19.80 14.37 5.93
N THR A 37 20.26 15.49 6.48
CA THR A 37 21.45 15.56 7.35
C THR A 37 21.06 15.08 8.74
N THR A 38 21.61 13.97 9.21
CA THR A 38 21.30 13.37 10.52
C THR A 38 21.98 14.14 11.65
N THR A 39 21.19 14.60 12.63
CA THR A 39 21.67 14.88 13.99
C THR A 39 21.18 13.76 14.90
N THR A 40 22.11 12.95 15.40
CA THR A 40 21.84 11.79 16.26
C THR A 40 21.37 12.24 17.64
N SER A 41 20.15 11.87 18.03
CA SER A 41 19.75 11.80 19.44
C SER A 41 19.44 10.34 19.76
N ALA A 42 20.26 9.75 20.61
CA ALA A 42 20.15 8.35 21.00
C ALA A 42 18.94 8.12 21.92
N ALA A 43 18.11 7.15 21.57
CA ALA A 43 17.18 6.49 22.49
C ALA A 43 17.37 4.98 22.36
N ALA A 44 17.47 4.30 23.51
CA ALA A 44 17.75 2.87 23.63
C ALA A 44 16.52 2.02 23.30
N THR A 45 16.69 0.94 22.54
CA THR A 45 15.71 -0.15 22.47
C THR A 45 16.41 -1.50 22.28
N THR A 46 16.03 -2.45 23.11
CA THR A 46 16.40 -3.87 23.08
C THR A 46 16.19 -4.49 21.70
N THR A 47 17.26 -4.68 20.93
CA THR A 47 17.20 -5.19 19.54
C THR A 47 17.41 -6.70 19.50
N GLY A 48 16.37 -7.46 19.82
CA GLY A 48 16.14 -8.70 19.07
C GLY A 48 15.75 -8.29 17.64
N LYS A 49 16.45 -8.78 16.62
CA LYS A 49 16.09 -8.51 15.21
C LYS A 49 14.62 -8.92 15.01
N ALA A 50 13.79 -8.04 14.42
CA ALA A 50 12.41 -8.37 14.10
C ALA A 50 12.36 -9.62 13.21
N VAL A 51 11.45 -10.56 13.52
CA VAL A 51 11.32 -11.83 12.78
C VAL A 51 10.46 -11.59 11.53
N PRO A 52 10.96 -11.85 10.31
CA PRO A 52 10.20 -11.80 9.06
C PRO A 52 8.97 -12.70 9.06
N LEU A 53 7.91 -12.29 8.35
CA LEU A 53 6.66 -13.06 8.23
C LEU A 53 6.89 -14.49 7.73
N SER A 54 7.72 -14.68 6.70
CA SER A 54 8.04 -16.02 6.19
C SER A 54 8.68 -16.90 7.26
N GLN A 55 9.67 -16.38 7.99
CA GLN A 55 10.34 -17.09 9.07
C GLN A 55 9.38 -17.41 10.23
N TYR A 56 8.49 -16.48 10.57
CA TYR A 56 7.46 -16.73 11.57
C TYR A 56 6.51 -17.85 11.13
N LEU A 57 5.96 -17.77 9.91
CA LEU A 57 5.05 -18.79 9.36
C LEU A 57 5.72 -20.17 9.34
N GLU A 58 6.96 -20.26 8.87
CA GLU A 58 7.74 -21.50 8.89
C GLU A 58 7.94 -22.03 10.31
N SER A 59 8.26 -21.16 11.28
CA SER A 59 8.47 -21.55 12.68
C SER A 59 7.22 -22.15 13.35
N VAL A 60 6.02 -21.78 12.88
CA VAL A 60 4.74 -22.34 13.34
C VAL A 60 4.21 -23.45 12.43
N GLY A 61 5.04 -23.96 11.52
CA GLY A 61 4.70 -25.09 10.64
C GLY A 61 3.79 -24.73 9.47
N VAL A 62 3.73 -23.46 9.08
CA VAL A 62 3.01 -23.01 7.89
C VAL A 62 3.94 -22.95 6.69
N ALA A 63 3.54 -23.58 5.59
CA ALA A 63 4.20 -23.48 4.30
C ALA A 63 3.36 -22.68 3.31
N GLY A 64 3.99 -21.98 2.36
CA GLY A 64 3.34 -21.23 1.31
C GLY A 64 3.74 -21.72 -0.08
N ASP A 65 2.77 -22.04 -0.93
CA ASP A 65 3.01 -22.36 -2.34
C ASP A 65 2.56 -21.18 -3.21
N PRO A 66 3.41 -20.63 -4.11
CA PRO A 66 3.01 -19.55 -5.00
C PRO A 66 1.95 -20.05 -5.97
N VAL A 67 0.90 -19.26 -6.16
CA VAL A 67 -0.21 -19.54 -7.07
C VAL A 67 -0.55 -18.29 -7.89
N PRO A 68 -1.09 -18.42 -9.11
CA PRO A 68 -1.51 -17.27 -9.89
C PRO A 68 -2.59 -16.46 -9.14
N PRO A 69 -2.50 -15.11 -9.09
CA PRO A 69 -3.56 -14.28 -8.51
C PRO A 69 -4.91 -14.47 -9.22
N THR A 70 -4.87 -14.80 -10.51
CA THR A 70 -6.05 -15.09 -11.33
C THR A 70 -6.49 -16.54 -11.20
N GLY A 71 -7.80 -16.78 -11.18
CA GLY A 71 -8.34 -18.15 -11.26
C GLY A 71 -8.39 -18.91 -9.92
N LEU A 72 -8.14 -18.25 -8.79
CA LEU A 72 -8.37 -18.84 -7.47
C LEU A 72 -9.84 -19.26 -7.32
N PRO A 73 -10.15 -20.45 -6.81
CA PRO A 73 -11.52 -20.98 -6.83
C PRO A 73 -12.46 -20.27 -5.85
N ASP A 74 -11.92 -19.74 -4.74
CA ASP A 74 -12.66 -19.28 -3.57
C ASP A 74 -12.31 -17.84 -3.14
N LEU A 75 -11.43 -17.17 -3.88
CA LEU A 75 -10.98 -15.80 -3.64
C LEU A 75 -10.87 -15.04 -4.96
N THR A 76 -11.22 -13.76 -4.97
CA THR A 76 -10.99 -12.81 -6.06
C THR A 76 -9.84 -11.90 -5.65
N VAL A 77 -8.77 -11.88 -6.45
CA VAL A 77 -7.61 -11.02 -6.27
C VAL A 77 -7.31 -10.30 -7.57
N SER A 78 -7.23 -8.96 -7.56
CA SER A 78 -6.97 -8.18 -8.76
C SER A 78 -6.45 -6.78 -8.46
N ILE A 79 -5.72 -6.21 -9.42
CA ILE A 79 -5.39 -4.79 -9.51
C ILE A 79 -5.84 -4.26 -10.88
N PRO A 80 -6.21 -2.96 -11.00
CA PRO A 80 -6.51 -2.37 -12.29
C PRO A 80 -5.21 -2.12 -13.07
N THR A 81 -5.34 -1.94 -14.38
CA THR A 81 -4.24 -1.47 -15.24
C THR A 81 -4.52 -0.02 -15.65
N PRO A 82 -3.84 0.97 -15.06
CA PRO A 82 -4.02 2.38 -15.44
C PRO A 82 -3.55 2.66 -16.88
N PRO A 83 -3.94 3.79 -17.48
CA PRO A 83 -3.46 4.18 -18.81
C PRO A 83 -1.93 4.23 -18.91
N GLY A 84 -1.37 3.64 -19.95
CA GLY A 84 0.07 3.57 -20.18
C GLY A 84 0.81 2.50 -19.38
N TRP A 85 0.11 1.76 -18.50
CA TRP A 85 0.64 0.56 -17.87
C TRP A 85 0.40 -0.66 -18.74
N ALA A 86 1.34 -1.60 -18.70
CA ALA A 86 1.26 -2.86 -19.42
C ALA A 86 1.91 -3.98 -18.60
N PRO A 87 1.60 -5.26 -18.91
CA PRO A 87 2.36 -6.39 -18.38
C PRO A 87 3.86 -6.20 -18.59
N HIS A 88 4.65 -6.49 -17.56
CA HIS A 88 6.10 -6.32 -17.55
C HIS A 88 6.80 -7.65 -17.30
N GLY A 89 7.91 -7.89 -18.03
CA GLY A 89 8.67 -9.14 -17.96
C GLY A 89 8.06 -10.27 -18.81
N ASP A 90 8.74 -11.43 -18.83
CA ASP A 90 8.24 -12.63 -19.50
C ASP A 90 7.20 -13.34 -18.60
N PRO A 91 5.93 -13.47 -19.03
CA PRO A 91 4.91 -14.18 -18.26
C PRO A 91 5.27 -15.63 -17.94
N LYS A 92 6.11 -16.27 -18.78
CA LYS A 92 6.58 -17.65 -18.53
C LYS A 92 7.62 -17.73 -17.42
N ALA A 93 8.36 -16.66 -17.17
CA ALA A 93 9.35 -16.60 -16.09
C ALA A 93 8.68 -16.44 -14.72
N HIS A 94 7.52 -15.76 -14.67
CA HIS A 94 6.79 -15.48 -13.44
C HIS A 94 5.30 -15.85 -13.55
N PRO A 95 4.96 -17.14 -13.72
CA PRO A 95 3.58 -17.57 -13.96
C PRO A 95 2.63 -17.34 -12.78
N ASN A 96 3.18 -17.12 -11.58
CA ASN A 96 2.43 -16.95 -10.34
C ASN A 96 2.39 -15.48 -9.86
N ALA A 97 2.68 -14.53 -10.75
CA ALA A 97 2.67 -13.11 -10.43
C ALA A 97 1.93 -12.31 -11.51
N VAL A 98 1.32 -11.20 -11.11
CA VAL A 98 0.93 -10.13 -12.02
C VAL A 98 1.96 -9.03 -11.87
N MET A 99 2.67 -8.70 -12.96
CA MET A 99 3.67 -7.64 -13.01
C MET A 99 3.21 -6.61 -14.04
N LEU A 100 3.00 -5.37 -13.59
CA LEU A 100 2.67 -4.24 -14.45
C LEU A 100 3.76 -3.18 -14.32
N ALA A 101 4.09 -2.49 -15.41
CA ALA A 101 4.93 -1.30 -15.38
C ALA A 101 4.41 -0.24 -16.34
N LYS A 102 4.77 1.02 -16.08
CA LYS A 102 4.57 2.14 -16.99
C LYS A 102 5.90 2.49 -17.67
N GLY A 103 5.90 2.54 -18.99
CA GLY A 103 7.13 2.72 -19.76
C GLY A 103 8.07 1.52 -19.62
N ASP A 104 9.37 1.78 -19.53
CA ASP A 104 10.38 0.72 -19.68
C ASP A 104 10.51 -0.18 -18.44
N ASN A 105 10.45 0.35 -17.21
CA ASN A 105 10.67 -0.44 -15.99
C ASN A 105 10.00 0.12 -14.72
N LEU A 106 9.90 1.45 -14.57
CA LEU A 106 9.35 2.09 -13.38
C LEU A 106 8.43 3.26 -13.79
N PRO A 107 7.35 3.52 -13.03
CA PRO A 107 6.87 2.76 -11.87
C PRO A 107 6.40 1.34 -12.23
N ALA A 108 6.47 0.43 -11.26
CA ALA A 108 6.08 -0.97 -11.40
C ALA A 108 5.20 -1.43 -10.23
N ALA A 109 4.31 -2.38 -10.50
CA ALA A 109 3.42 -3.02 -9.53
C ALA A 109 3.55 -4.54 -9.69
N MET A 110 3.78 -5.22 -8.58
CA MET A 110 3.88 -6.68 -8.50
C MET A 110 2.86 -7.20 -7.50
N LEU A 111 1.99 -8.07 -7.98
CA LEU A 111 0.97 -8.75 -7.17
C LEU A 111 1.26 -10.26 -7.18
N VAL A 112 1.43 -10.82 -5.99
CA VAL A 112 1.70 -12.25 -5.78
C VAL A 112 0.72 -12.83 -4.77
N VAL A 113 0.43 -14.12 -4.93
CA VAL A 113 -0.42 -14.87 -4.00
C VAL A 113 0.27 -16.17 -3.62
N PHE A 114 0.23 -16.49 -2.33
CA PHE A 114 0.67 -17.77 -1.80
C PHE A 114 -0.51 -18.49 -1.15
N LYS A 115 -0.71 -19.75 -1.52
CA LYS A 115 -1.60 -20.67 -0.81
C LYS A 115 -0.90 -21.14 0.45
N LEU A 116 -1.47 -20.86 1.62
CA LEU A 116 -0.89 -21.22 2.91
C LEU A 116 -1.42 -22.56 3.41
N ARG A 117 -0.53 -23.46 3.80
CA ARG A 117 -0.83 -24.78 4.36
C ARG A 117 -0.33 -24.85 5.79
N GLY A 118 -1.23 -25.16 6.72
CA GLY A 118 -0.95 -25.19 8.15
C GLY A 118 -1.92 -24.30 8.93
N THR A 119 -1.93 -24.46 10.25
CA THR A 119 -2.76 -23.64 11.15
C THR A 119 -1.90 -22.53 11.73
N PHE A 120 -2.42 -21.31 11.75
CA PHE A 120 -1.77 -20.15 12.36
C PHE A 120 -2.81 -19.16 12.85
N ASP A 121 -2.41 -18.21 13.68
CA ASP A 121 -3.24 -17.04 13.98
C ASP A 121 -2.89 -15.91 13.00
N PRO A 122 -3.82 -15.47 12.13
CA PRO A 122 -3.60 -14.35 11.22
C PRO A 122 -3.29 -13.03 11.95
N ALA A 123 -3.91 -12.80 13.12
CA ALA A 123 -3.69 -11.57 13.88
C ALA A 123 -2.28 -11.51 14.48
N GLU A 124 -1.70 -12.68 14.77
CA GLU A 124 -0.32 -12.75 15.24
C GLU A 124 0.67 -12.74 14.07
N ALA A 125 0.40 -13.52 13.02
CA ALA A 125 1.22 -13.52 11.81
C ALA A 125 1.40 -12.12 11.21
N ILE A 126 0.34 -11.31 11.12
CA ILE A 126 0.40 -10.01 10.46
C ILE A 126 1.36 -9.02 11.13
N LYS A 127 1.68 -9.20 12.42
CA LYS A 127 2.66 -8.34 13.12
C LYS A 127 4.08 -8.47 12.57
N HIS A 128 4.36 -9.55 11.84
CA HIS A 128 5.64 -9.83 11.21
C HIS A 128 5.73 -9.33 9.76
N ALA A 129 4.64 -8.79 9.20
CA ALA A 129 4.55 -8.45 7.78
C ALA A 129 5.53 -7.36 7.32
N ASN A 130 5.89 -6.41 8.20
CA ASN A 130 6.82 -5.32 7.90
C ASN A 130 8.19 -5.50 8.55
N ALA A 131 8.57 -6.73 8.93
CA ALA A 131 9.83 -6.98 9.62
C ALA A 131 11.05 -7.12 8.67
N ASP A 132 10.82 -7.38 7.38
CA ASP A 132 11.88 -7.55 6.37
C ASP A 132 11.91 -6.35 5.41
N LEU A 133 12.41 -5.22 5.90
CA LEU A 133 12.54 -3.99 5.13
C LEU A 133 13.98 -3.81 4.63
N PRO A 134 14.18 -3.15 3.47
CA PRO A 134 15.51 -2.78 3.00
C PRO A 134 16.31 -2.03 4.07
N GLU A 135 17.63 -2.18 4.03
CA GLU A 135 18.51 -1.39 4.89
C GLU A 135 18.32 0.12 4.63
N GLY A 136 18.27 0.90 5.70
CA GLY A 136 18.06 2.35 5.60
C GLY A 136 16.64 2.75 5.15
N PHE A 137 15.66 1.84 5.22
CA PHE A 137 14.27 2.16 4.88
C PHE A 137 13.73 3.30 5.76
N HIS A 138 13.37 4.40 5.11
CA HIS A 138 12.71 5.55 5.72
C HIS A 138 11.21 5.42 5.54
N GLN A 139 10.52 5.00 6.61
CA GLN A 139 9.06 4.87 6.64
C GLN A 139 8.39 6.24 6.51
N LEU A 140 7.36 6.32 5.67
CA LEU A 140 6.53 7.49 5.44
C LEU A 140 5.11 7.28 5.96
N ASP A 141 4.57 6.07 5.81
CA ASP A 141 3.27 5.68 6.34
C ASP A 141 3.25 4.18 6.66
N ALA A 142 2.36 3.77 7.56
CA ALA A 142 2.10 2.37 7.86
C ALA A 142 0.68 2.18 8.41
N SER A 143 0.07 1.05 8.13
CA SER A 143 -1.26 0.72 8.64
C SER A 143 -1.44 -0.78 8.84
N ASN A 144 -1.97 -1.17 10.00
CA ASN A 144 -2.39 -2.53 10.29
C ASN A 144 -3.92 -2.68 10.24
N ALA A 145 -4.61 -1.74 9.60
CA ALA A 145 -6.06 -1.84 9.41
C ALA A 145 -6.37 -2.97 8.43
N ASP A 146 -7.47 -3.68 8.72
CA ASP A 146 -8.00 -4.70 7.84
C ASP A 146 -8.21 -4.17 6.42
N PHE A 147 -7.94 -5.03 5.44
CA PHE A 147 -8.15 -4.73 4.02
C PHE A 147 -9.24 -5.64 3.48
N ASN A 148 -10.32 -5.07 2.96
CA ASN A 148 -11.48 -5.80 2.47
C ASN A 148 -12.02 -6.86 3.47
N GLY A 149 -11.94 -6.55 4.77
CA GLY A 149 -12.38 -7.43 5.85
C GLY A 149 -11.39 -8.55 6.24
N PHE A 150 -10.14 -8.48 5.80
CA PHE A 150 -9.08 -9.41 6.16
C PHE A 150 -7.94 -8.75 6.93
N PRO A 151 -7.27 -9.47 7.86
CA PRO A 151 -6.05 -8.99 8.51
C PRO A 151 -5.00 -8.56 7.48
N SER A 152 -4.47 -7.34 7.64
CA SER A 152 -3.56 -6.74 6.68
C SER A 152 -2.53 -5.84 7.36
N SER A 153 -1.38 -5.70 6.70
CA SER A 153 -0.34 -4.75 7.03
C SER A 153 0.10 -4.04 5.77
N MET A 154 0.23 -2.73 5.86
CA MET A 154 0.71 -1.85 4.80
C MET A 154 1.87 -1.03 5.34
N ILE A 155 2.87 -0.81 4.49
CA ILE A 155 3.95 0.13 4.74
C ILE A 155 4.29 0.88 3.47
N GLN A 156 4.60 2.16 3.62
CA GLN A 156 5.07 3.03 2.56
C GLN A 156 6.34 3.72 3.02
N GLY A 157 7.31 3.88 2.13
CA GLY A 157 8.57 4.51 2.48
C GLY A 157 9.51 4.71 1.30
N SER A 158 10.76 5.02 1.63
CA SER A 158 11.83 5.18 0.65
C SER A 158 13.11 4.50 1.14
N TYR A 159 13.95 4.07 0.21
CA TYR A 159 15.24 3.45 0.51
C TYR A 159 16.21 3.67 -0.63
N ASP A 160 17.50 3.58 -0.36
CA ASP A 160 18.52 3.73 -1.39
C ASP A 160 18.77 2.37 -2.07
N ALA A 161 18.69 2.35 -3.41
CA ALA A 161 19.01 1.20 -4.24
C ALA A 161 20.15 1.57 -5.20
N ARG A 162 20.73 0.56 -5.88
CA ARG A 162 21.78 0.79 -6.90
C ARG A 162 21.35 1.74 -8.02
N THR A 163 20.06 1.75 -8.34
CA THR A 163 19.45 2.59 -9.40
C THR A 163 19.09 3.99 -8.93
N GLY A 164 19.28 4.30 -7.63
CA GLY A 164 18.90 5.56 -7.00
C GLY A 164 17.93 5.36 -5.84
N ARG A 165 17.43 6.48 -5.29
CA ARG A 165 16.46 6.46 -4.19
C ARG A 165 15.10 6.01 -4.70
N MET A 166 14.61 4.92 -4.13
CA MET A 166 13.32 4.30 -4.47
C MET A 166 12.23 4.77 -3.51
N HIS A 167 11.02 4.88 -4.02
CA HIS A 167 9.80 4.93 -3.23
C HIS A 167 9.06 3.61 -3.38
N SER A 168 8.53 3.09 -2.28
CA SER A 168 7.77 1.83 -2.29
C SER A 168 6.54 1.92 -1.40
N TRP A 169 5.47 1.32 -1.88
CA TRP A 169 4.27 0.99 -1.14
C TRP A 169 4.10 -0.53 -1.16
N ASN A 170 3.91 -1.15 -0.02
CA ASN A 170 3.74 -2.60 0.11
C ASN A 170 2.55 -2.89 1.02
N ARG A 171 1.66 -3.80 0.60
CA ARG A 171 0.59 -4.32 1.42
C ARG A 171 0.55 -5.84 1.37
N ILE A 172 0.49 -6.45 2.56
CA ILE A 172 0.24 -7.88 2.76
C ILE A 172 -1.18 -8.04 3.33
N VAL A 173 -1.92 -9.01 2.81
CA VAL A 173 -3.27 -9.39 3.25
C VAL A 173 -3.30 -10.89 3.52
N LEU A 174 -3.68 -11.29 4.73
CA LEU A 174 -3.90 -12.69 5.10
C LEU A 174 -5.37 -13.04 4.92
N ALA A 175 -5.69 -13.49 3.70
CA ALA A 175 -7.07 -13.73 3.28
C ALA A 175 -7.50 -15.17 3.55
N THR A 176 -8.81 -15.36 3.75
CA THR A 176 -9.45 -16.68 3.80
C THR A 176 -10.52 -16.73 2.73
N GLY A 177 -10.40 -17.68 1.80
CA GLY A 177 -11.36 -17.90 0.74
C GLY A 177 -12.72 -18.38 1.26
N SER A 178 -13.69 -18.45 0.36
CA SER A 178 -15.04 -18.92 0.66
C SER A 178 -15.09 -20.41 1.02
N PRO A 179 -16.14 -20.85 1.75
CA PRO A 179 -16.40 -22.27 2.00
C PRO A 179 -16.55 -23.07 0.69
N PRO A 180 -16.36 -24.41 0.71
CA PRO A 180 -16.17 -25.24 1.91
C PRO A 180 -14.73 -25.31 2.40
N THR A 181 -13.74 -25.14 1.51
CA THR A 181 -12.32 -25.34 1.85
C THR A 181 -11.81 -24.25 2.79
N SER A 182 -12.33 -23.02 2.70
CA SER A 182 -11.86 -21.87 3.47
C SER A 182 -10.34 -21.72 3.39
N GLN A 183 -9.80 -21.81 2.17
CA GLN A 183 -8.35 -21.83 1.97
C GLN A 183 -7.73 -20.52 2.43
N ARG A 184 -6.62 -20.60 3.16
CA ARG A 184 -5.87 -19.40 3.59
C ARG A 184 -4.83 -19.00 2.56
N TYR A 185 -4.71 -17.70 2.34
CA TYR A 185 -3.78 -17.12 1.37
C TYR A 185 -3.00 -15.96 1.99
N MET A 186 -1.76 -15.77 1.54
CA MET A 186 -1.06 -14.50 1.67
C MET A 186 -1.08 -13.80 0.31
N VAL A 187 -1.70 -12.63 0.25
CA VAL A 187 -1.69 -11.77 -0.94
C VAL A 187 -0.75 -10.62 -0.65
N GLN A 188 0.17 -10.33 -1.57
CA GLN A 188 1.07 -9.19 -1.45
C GLN A 188 1.04 -8.35 -2.71
N LEU A 189 0.84 -7.05 -2.54
CA LEU A 189 0.96 -6.04 -3.58
C LEU A 189 2.11 -5.10 -3.22
N THR A 190 3.11 -5.03 -4.09
CA THR A 190 4.22 -4.08 -4.00
C THR A 190 4.16 -3.14 -5.18
N ILE A 191 4.23 -1.83 -4.94
CA ILE A 191 4.35 -0.80 -5.96
C ILE A 191 5.64 -0.03 -5.70
N THR A 192 6.45 0.16 -6.74
CA THR A 192 7.74 0.85 -6.66
C THR A 192 7.87 1.91 -7.73
N SER A 193 8.49 3.03 -7.38
CA SER A 193 8.83 4.11 -8.30
C SER A 193 10.14 4.77 -7.89
N MET A 194 10.70 5.62 -8.75
CA MET A 194 11.76 6.52 -8.32
C MET A 194 11.20 7.53 -7.32
N ALA A 195 11.93 7.79 -6.23
CA ALA A 195 11.50 8.73 -5.20
C ALA A 195 11.23 10.13 -5.77
N ASN A 196 12.06 10.56 -6.73
CA ASN A 196 11.88 11.85 -7.39
C ASN A 196 10.70 11.94 -8.37
N GLU A 197 10.09 10.80 -8.71
CA GLU A 197 8.91 10.75 -9.57
C GLU A 197 7.63 10.38 -8.81
N ALA A 198 7.70 10.15 -7.49
CA ALA A 198 6.57 9.65 -6.70
C ALA A 198 5.32 10.54 -6.84
N VAL A 199 5.47 11.87 -6.82
CA VAL A 199 4.37 12.81 -7.02
C VAL A 199 3.84 12.77 -8.45
N LYS A 200 4.73 12.72 -9.45
CA LYS A 200 4.33 12.68 -10.87
C LYS A 200 3.53 11.42 -11.21
N GLN A 201 3.84 10.30 -10.55
CA GLN A 201 3.19 9.01 -10.78
C GLN A 201 2.03 8.74 -9.79
N SER A 202 1.72 9.67 -8.88
CA SER A 202 0.81 9.41 -7.77
C SER A 202 -0.57 9.00 -8.23
N ASP A 203 -1.12 9.64 -9.26
CA ASP A 203 -2.49 9.37 -9.73
C ASP A 203 -2.68 7.92 -10.18
N ASP A 204 -1.71 7.39 -10.93
CA ASP A 204 -1.72 6.00 -11.40
C ASP A 204 -1.50 5.01 -10.24
N VAL A 205 -0.54 5.30 -9.36
CA VAL A 205 -0.25 4.47 -8.18
C VAL A 205 -1.48 4.40 -7.28
N GLU A 206 -2.12 5.52 -7.03
CA GLU A 206 -3.34 5.62 -6.25
C GLU A 206 -4.52 4.93 -6.93
N ALA A 207 -4.60 4.95 -8.26
CA ALA A 207 -5.60 4.17 -8.99
C ALA A 207 -5.41 2.66 -8.79
N ILE A 208 -4.15 2.17 -8.80
CA ILE A 208 -3.83 0.77 -8.49
C ILE A 208 -4.20 0.44 -7.05
N ILE A 209 -3.82 1.28 -6.08
CA ILE A 209 -4.11 1.06 -4.66
C ILE A 209 -5.63 1.02 -4.41
N ARG A 210 -6.39 1.98 -4.94
CA ARG A 210 -7.86 2.02 -4.76
C ARG A 210 -8.58 0.90 -5.48
N GLY A 211 -8.06 0.44 -6.61
CA GLY A 211 -8.63 -0.67 -7.36
C GLY A 211 -8.12 -2.05 -6.92
N PHE A 212 -7.22 -2.12 -5.93
CA PHE A 212 -6.75 -3.40 -5.41
C PHE A 212 -7.90 -4.12 -4.69
N VAL A 213 -8.21 -5.33 -5.15
CA VAL A 213 -9.28 -6.15 -4.59
C VAL A 213 -8.69 -7.43 -4.04
N VAL A 214 -9.09 -7.76 -2.81
CA VAL A 214 -9.03 -9.09 -2.21
C VAL A 214 -10.42 -9.37 -1.64
N ALA A 215 -11.17 -10.33 -2.19
CA ALA A 215 -12.55 -10.57 -1.77
C ALA A 215 -12.91 -12.05 -1.85
N LYS A 216 -13.77 -12.52 -0.94
CA LYS A 216 -14.40 -13.84 -1.05
C LYS A 216 -15.24 -13.94 -2.33
N LYS A 217 -15.33 -15.15 -2.88
CA LYS A 217 -16.23 -15.48 -4.01
C LYS A 217 -17.58 -15.98 -3.54
#